data_AF-A0A3P8BYH8-F1
#
_entry.id   AF-A0A3P8BYH8-F1
#
_cell.length_a   1.000
_cell.length_b   1.000
_cell.length_c   1.000
_cell.angle_alpha   90.00
_cell.angle_beta   90.00
_cell.angle_gamma   90.00
#
_symmetry.space_group_name_H-M   'P 1'
#
loop_
_entity.id
_entity.type
_entity.pdbx_description
1 polymer ?
#
loop_
_entity_poly.entity_id
_entity_poly.type
_entity_poly.pdbx_seq_one_letter_code
_entity_poly.pdbx_strand_id
1 'polypeptide(L)'
;MDAYLIYILLTGIIQFVYCCLAGTFPFNSFLSGFISCVASFVLAVCLRMHANPQNKNVFVPFCPESAYADFIFAHIILHLVVFNFIG
;
A
#
# COMPACT_ATOMS: atom_id res chain seq x y z
N MET A 1 1.30 12.94 3.74
CA MET A 1 1.25 11.47 3.63
C MET A 1 0.17 10.88 4.53
N ASP A 2 -0.05 11.43 5.72
CA ASP A 2 -1.01 10.92 6.71
C ASP A 2 -2.45 10.84 6.20
N ALA A 3 -2.92 11.85 5.44
CA ALA A 3 -4.23 11.81 4.79
C ALA A 3 -4.36 10.64 3.78
N TYR A 4 -3.29 10.32 3.06
CA TYR A 4 -3.24 9.17 2.14
C TYR A 4 -3.27 7.84 2.92
N LEU A 5 -2.51 7.72 4.02
CA LEU A 5 -2.58 6.54 4.90
C LEU A 5 -4.00 6.33 5.47
N ILE A 6 -4.66 7.40 5.91
CA ILE A 6 -6.05 7.34 6.41
C ILE A 6 -7.00 6.91 5.30
N TYR A 7 -6.87 7.48 4.10
CA TYR A 7 -7.70 7.11 2.95
C TYR A 7 -7.59 5.61 2.60
N ILE A 8 -6.37 5.07 2.52
CA ILE A 8 -6.16 3.65 2.20
C ILE A 8 -6.70 2.75 3.32
N LEU A 9 -6.46 3.14 4.57
CA LEU A 9 -6.96 2.40 5.74
C LEU A 9 -8.49 2.31 5.71
N LEU A 10 -9.17 3.44 5.51
CA LEU A 10 -10.62 3.48 5.41
C LEU A 10 -11.12 2.64 4.23
N THR A 11 -10.46 2.71 3.08
CA THR A 11 -10.81 1.88 1.90
C THR A 11 -10.71 0.39 2.22
N GLY A 12 -9.63 -0.05 2.87
CA GLY A 12 -9.48 -1.45 3.30
C GLY A 12 -10.54 -1.89 4.31
N ILE A 13 -10.91 -1.03 5.26
CA ILE A 13 -11.99 -1.29 6.23
C ILE A 13 -13.32 -1.45 5.51
N ILE A 14 -13.66 -0.53 4.60
CA ILE A 14 -14.91 -0.57 3.84
C ILE A 14 -14.98 -1.86 3.01
N GLN A 15 -13.87 -2.26 2.38
CA GLN A 15 -13.80 -3.47 1.56
C GLN A 15 -13.97 -4.73 2.41
N PHE A 16 -13.37 -4.76 3.60
CA PHE A 16 -13.55 -5.86 4.56
C PHE A 16 -14.99 -5.94 5.07
N VAL A 17 -15.60 -4.81 5.46
CA VAL A 17 -17.00 -4.74 5.89
C VAL A 17 -17.93 -5.21 4.77
N TYR A 18 -17.69 -4.79 3.53
CA TYR A 18 -18.46 -5.24 2.37
C TYR A 18 -18.37 -6.76 2.20
N CYS A 19 -17.18 -7.35 2.32
CA CYS A 19 -16.98 -8.80 2.25
C CYS A 19 -17.72 -9.55 3.36
N CYS A 20 -17.73 -9.01 4.58
CA CYS A 20 -18.50 -9.59 5.70
C CYS A 20 -20.02 -9.55 5.47
N LEU A 21 -20.53 -8.51 4.80
CA LEU A 21 -21.97 -8.33 4.57
C LEU A 21 -22.49 -9.03 3.31
N ALA A 22 -21.78 -8.89 2.19
CA ALA A 22 -22.18 -9.39 0.88
C ALA A 22 -21.64 -10.81 0.59
N GLY A 23 -20.71 -11.31 1.41
CA GLY A 23 -20.05 -12.59 1.23
C GLY A 23 -18.76 -12.50 0.42
N THR A 24 -18.14 -13.66 0.22
CA THR A 24 -16.77 -13.79 -0.30
C THR A 24 -16.68 -14.13 -1.78
N PHE A 25 -17.78 -14.16 -2.53
CA PHE A 25 -17.74 -14.50 -3.95
C PHE A 25 -17.76 -13.24 -4.85
N PRO A 26 -16.77 -13.04 -5.74
CA PRO A 26 -15.53 -13.80 -5.96
C PRO A 26 -14.40 -13.48 -4.95
N PHE A 27 -13.77 -14.52 -4.40
CA PHE A 27 -12.79 -14.37 -3.30
C PHE A 27 -11.48 -13.75 -3.76
N ASN A 28 -11.02 -14.12 -4.96
CA ASN A 28 -9.81 -13.54 -5.57
C ASN A 28 -9.92 -12.03 -5.75
N SER A 29 -11.06 -11.53 -6.21
CA SER A 29 -11.24 -10.09 -6.42
C SER A 29 -11.26 -9.32 -5.09
N PHE A 30 -11.89 -9.87 -4.05
CA PHE A 30 -11.81 -9.31 -2.70
C PHE A 30 -10.37 -9.32 -2.18
N LEU A 31 -9.71 -10.48 -2.23
CA LEU A 31 -8.36 -10.68 -1.72
C LEU A 31 -7.36 -9.77 -2.44
N SER A 32 -7.44 -9.66 -3.76
CA SER A 32 -6.62 -8.78 -4.59
C SER A 32 -6.77 -7.32 -4.18
N GLY A 33 -8.00 -6.82 -4.08
CA GLY A 33 -8.24 -5.43 -3.68
C GLY A 33 -7.87 -5.14 -2.22
N PHE A 34 -8.12 -6.08 -1.31
CA PHE A 34 -7.75 -5.94 0.10
C PHE A 34 -6.22 -5.94 0.28
N ILE A 35 -5.50 -6.87 -0.37
CA ILE A 35 -4.02 -6.90 -0.35
C ILE A 35 -3.45 -5.63 -0.97
N SER A 36 -4.06 -5.10 -2.04
CA SER A 36 -3.64 -3.82 -2.63
C SER A 36 -3.69 -2.68 -1.61
N CYS A 37 -4.78 -2.57 -0.84
CA CYS A 37 -4.90 -1.57 0.22
C CYS A 37 -3.84 -1.77 1.31
N VAL A 38 -3.66 -3.01 1.81
CA VAL A 38 -2.68 -3.31 2.87
C VAL A 38 -1.25 -3.00 2.41
N ALA A 39 -0.86 -3.47 1.22
CA ALA A 39 0.48 -3.26 0.69
C ALA A 39 0.75 -1.77 0.41
N SER A 40 -0.22 -1.05 -0.15
CA SER A 40 -0.10 0.40 -0.37
C SER A 40 0.09 1.17 0.94
N PHE A 41 -0.58 0.74 2.01
CA PHE A 41 -0.38 1.31 3.35
C PHE A 41 1.04 1.04 3.88
N VAL A 42 1.53 -0.18 3.77
CA VAL A 42 2.90 -0.53 4.21
C VAL A 42 3.95 0.26 3.42
N LEU A 43 3.82 0.34 2.10
CA LEU A 43 4.72 1.13 1.25
C LEU A 43 4.71 2.62 1.65
N ALA A 44 3.53 3.17 1.96
CA ALA A 44 3.40 4.56 2.41
C ALA A 44 4.09 4.79 3.77
N VAL A 45 4.00 3.82 4.69
CA VAL A 45 4.71 3.86 5.97
C VAL A 45 6.22 3.78 5.75
N CYS A 46 6.70 2.89 4.88
CA CYS A 46 8.12 2.79 4.55
C CYS A 46 8.66 4.11 3.98
N LEU A 47 7.93 4.72 3.03
CA LEU A 47 8.29 6.01 2.46
C LEU A 47 8.31 7.11 3.54
N ARG A 48 7.33 7.14 4.46
CA ARG A 48 7.31 8.12 5.56
C ARG A 48 8.53 7.98 6.47
N MET A 49 8.98 6.75 6.74
CA MET A 49 10.13 6.47 7.59
C MET A 49 11.44 6.85 6.89
N HIS A 50 11.57 6.52 5.60
CA HIS A 50 12.73 6.89 4.79
C HIS A 50 12.81 8.40 4.52
N ALA A 51 11.68 9.10 4.40
CA ALA A 51 11.65 10.54 4.16
C ALA A 51 11.84 11.38 5.43
N ASN A 52 11.72 10.78 6.62
CA ASN A 52 11.87 11.51 7.88
C ASN A 52 13.36 11.87 8.12
N PRO A 53 13.72 13.16 8.17
CA PRO A 53 15.12 13.59 8.38
C PRO A 53 15.69 13.15 9.74
N GLN A 54 14.84 12.87 10.73
CA GLN A 54 15.30 12.32 12.02
C GLN A 54 15.90 10.91 11.87
N ASN A 55 15.50 10.16 10.84
CA ASN A 55 15.97 8.81 10.56
C ASN A 55 17.18 8.76 9.62
N LYS A 56 17.78 9.92 9.30
CA LYS A 56 18.90 10.06 8.34
C LYS A 56 20.14 9.23 8.72
N ASN A 57 20.37 8.98 10.01
CA ASN A 57 21.48 8.13 10.48
C ASN A 57 21.23 6.62 10.32
N VAL A 58 19.99 6.21 10.06
CA VAL A 58 19.62 4.79 9.88
C VAL A 58 19.69 4.39 8.40
N PHE A 59 19.45 5.34 7.49
CA PHE A 59 19.41 5.09 6.04
C PHE A 59 20.51 5.91 5.35
N VAL A 60 21.68 5.29 5.11
CA VAL A 60 22.83 5.93 4.46
C VAL A 60 23.20 5.13 3.19
N PRO A 61 23.34 5.79 2.01
CA PRO A 61 23.15 7.22 1.75
C PRO A 61 21.68 7.65 1.71
N PHE A 62 21.34 8.72 2.44
CA PHE A 62 20.00 9.32 2.44
C PHE A 62 19.79 10.13 1.16
N CYS A 63 19.06 9.57 0.21
CA CYS A 63 18.57 10.28 -0.97
C CYS A 63 17.04 10.19 -1.01
N PRO A 64 16.30 11.28 -0.72
CA PRO A 64 14.84 11.27 -0.75
C PRO A 64 14.29 10.95 -2.14
N GLU A 65 15.02 11.29 -3.22
CA GLU A 65 14.63 10.93 -4.59
C GLU A 65 14.64 9.41 -4.81
N SER A 66 15.65 8.72 -4.26
CA SER A 66 15.76 7.25 -4.37
C SER A 66 14.66 6.54 -3.60
N ALA A 67 14.29 7.03 -2.40
CA ALA A 67 13.18 6.46 -1.63
C ALA A 67 11.84 6.61 -2.37
N TYR A 68 11.63 7.74 -3.06
CA TYR A 68 10.43 7.95 -3.86
C TYR A 68 10.42 7.07 -5.13
N ALA A 69 11.58 6.88 -5.77
CA ALA A 69 11.71 5.99 -6.93
C ALA A 69 11.39 4.52 -6.57
N ASP A 70 11.92 4.03 -5.44
CA ASP A 70 11.63 2.69 -4.93
C ASP A 70 10.14 2.52 -4.60
N PHE A 71 9.53 3.54 -3.98
CA PHE A 71 8.09 3.56 -3.69
C PHE A 71 7.24 3.45 -4.96
N ILE A 72 7.55 4.21 -6.02
CA ILE A 72 6.82 4.13 -7.30
C ILE A 72 7.00 2.76 -7.95
N PHE A 73 8.24 2.26 -7.98
CA PHE A 73 8.56 0.97 -8.59
C PHE A 73 7.80 -0.17 -7.89
N ALA A 74 7.82 -0.20 -6.56
CA ALA A 74 7.05 -1.15 -5.77
C ALA A 74 5.54 -1.02 -6.01
N HIS A 75 5.01 0.20 -6.16
CA HIS A 75 3.60 0.45 -6.45
C HIS A 75 3.17 -0.09 -7.82
N ILE A 76 4.01 0.05 -8.84
CA ILE A 76 3.76 -0.47 -10.19
C ILE A 76 3.69 -2.00 -10.16
N ILE A 77 4.65 -2.65 -9.49
CA ILE A 77 4.68 -4.11 -9.35
C ILE A 77 3.45 -4.59 -8.58
N LEU A 78 3.13 -3.93 -7.46
CA LEU A 78 1.95 -4.25 -6.67
C LEU A 78 0.68 -4.21 -7.53
N HIS A 79 0.45 -3.14 -8.27
CA HIS A 79 -0.74 -3.01 -9.12
C HIS A 79 -0.75 -4.05 -10.22
N LEU A 80 0.39 -4.36 -10.85
CA LEU A 80 0.49 -5.42 -11.86
C LEU A 80 0.04 -6.78 -11.30
N VAL A 81 0.53 -7.15 -10.11
CA VAL A 81 0.16 -8.41 -9.44
C VAL A 81 -1.33 -8.42 -9.07
N VAL A 82 -1.85 -7.32 -8.52
CA VAL A 82 -3.26 -7.16 -8.16
C VAL A 82 -4.17 -7.32 -9.38
N PHE A 83 -3.86 -6.66 -10.50
CA PHE A 83 -4.62 -6.80 -11.75
C PHE A 83 -4.55 -8.22 -12.32
N ASN A 84 -3.42 -8.92 -12.18
CA ASN A 84 -3.31 -10.31 -12.61
C ASN A 84 -4.13 -11.26 -11.73
N PHE A 85 -4.22 -10.97 -10.43
CA PHE A 85 -4.86 -11.83 -9.42
C PHE A 85 -6.35 -11.53 -9.20
N ILE A 86 -6.88 -10.44 -9.74
CA ILE A 86 -8.29 -10.04 -9.54
C ILE A 86 -9.30 -10.96 -10.25
N GLY A 87 -8.83 -11.73 -11.25
CA GLY A 87 -9.60 -12.66 -12.08
C GLY A 87 -9.82 -14.04 -11.45
#